data_AF-A0A1Z9AKR0-F1
#
_entry.id   AF-A0A1Z9AKR0-F1
#
_cell.length_a   1.000
_cell.length_b   1.000
_cell.length_c   1.000
_cell.angle_alpha   90.00
_cell.angle_beta   90.00
_cell.angle_gamma   90.00
#
_symmetry.space_group_name_H-M   'P 1'
#
loop_
_entity.id
_entity.type
_entity.pdbx_description
1 polymer ?
#
loop_
_entity_poly.entity_id
_entity_poly.type
_entity_poly.pdbx_seq_one_letter_code
_entity_poly.pdbx_strand_id
1 'polypeptide(L)'
;MEQFKREIEAAIEADDPEELLSVVIDVSLAGDDPVWAADRLLDLADHDNKGVRGNALIGLVHLAQRFPELNRSQMIERIRLAAEDPELHVREQAESAMEELAVG
;
A
#
# COMPACT_ATOMS: atom_id res chain seq x y z
N MET A 1 -19.12 -4.83 3.88
CA MET A 1 -17.69 -5.19 3.82
C MET A 1 -17.42 -6.09 2.63
N GLU A 2 -18.17 -7.17 2.44
CA GLU A 2 -18.10 -7.97 1.19
C GLU A 2 -18.31 -7.17 -0.11
N GLN A 3 -19.24 -6.21 -0.10
CA GLN A 3 -19.44 -5.36 -1.27
C GLN A 3 -18.23 -4.47 -1.56
N PHE A 4 -17.66 -3.86 -0.52
CA PHE A 4 -16.46 -3.03 -0.62
C PHE A 4 -15.27 -3.84 -1.15
N LYS A 5 -14.99 -5.02 -0.58
CA LYS A 5 -13.92 -5.89 -1.07
C LYS A 5 -14.13 -6.23 -2.55
N ARG A 6 -15.35 -6.58 -2.98
CA ARG A 6 -15.63 -6.87 -4.40
C ARG A 6 -15.42 -5.66 -5.33
N GLU A 7 -15.74 -4.45 -4.89
CA GLU A 7 -15.50 -3.23 -5.66
C GLU A 7 -13.99 -2.99 -5.82
N ILE A 8 -13.22 -3.16 -4.74
CA ILE A 8 -11.76 -3.05 -4.76
C ILE A 8 -11.14 -4.12 -5.67
N GLU A 9 -11.53 -5.38 -5.55
CA GLU A 9 -10.99 -6.47 -6.37
C GLU A 9 -11.33 -6.25 -7.86
N ALA A 10 -12.51 -5.72 -8.18
CA ALA A 10 -12.89 -5.38 -9.55
C ALA A 10 -12.04 -4.23 -10.13
N ALA A 11 -11.72 -3.22 -9.32
CA ALA A 11 -10.84 -2.13 -9.74
C ALA A 11 -9.38 -2.60 -9.92
N ILE A 12 -8.90 -3.49 -9.03
CA ILE A 12 -7.59 -4.15 -9.17
C ILE A 12 -7.53 -4.99 -10.45
N GLU A 13 -8.59 -5.73 -10.77
CA GLU A 13 -8.67 -6.51 -12.01
C GLU A 13 -8.73 -5.63 -13.28
N ALA A 14 -9.35 -4.45 -13.19
CA ALA A 14 -9.42 -3.50 -14.30
C ALA A 14 -8.07 -2.82 -14.61
N ASP A 15 -7.16 -2.76 -13.62
CA ASP A 15 -5.77 -2.31 -13.75
C ASP A 15 -5.62 -0.88 -14.32
N ASP A 16 -6.58 0.00 -14.04
CA ASP A 16 -6.48 1.42 -14.41
C ASP A 16 -5.68 2.19 -13.35
N PRO A 17 -4.47 2.69 -13.66
CA PRO A 17 -3.64 3.35 -12.66
C PRO A 17 -4.28 4.58 -12.00
N GLU A 18 -5.15 5.31 -12.72
CA GLU A 18 -5.83 6.47 -12.13
C GLU A 18 -6.85 6.05 -11.07
N GLU A 19 -7.60 4.97 -11.33
CA GLU A 19 -8.54 4.38 -10.38
C GLU A 19 -7.79 3.73 -9.20
N LEU A 20 -6.69 3.04 -9.48
CA LEU A 20 -5.89 2.37 -8.45
C LEU A 20 -5.30 3.32 -7.42
N LEU A 21 -5.04 4.59 -7.77
CA LEU A 21 -4.63 5.59 -6.79
C LEU A 21 -5.71 5.85 -5.74
N SER A 22 -6.99 5.85 -6.13
CA SER A 22 -8.11 5.95 -5.18
C SER A 22 -8.28 4.65 -4.38
N VAL A 23 -8.15 3.50 -5.03
CA VAL A 23 -8.19 2.18 -4.37
C VAL A 23 -7.16 2.08 -3.25
N VAL A 24 -5.92 2.52 -3.48
CA VAL A 24 -4.88 2.52 -2.44
C VAL A 24 -5.35 3.27 -1.20
N ILE A 25 -5.94 4.47 -1.36
CA ILE A 25 -6.44 5.27 -0.25
C ILE A 25 -7.58 4.55 0.48
N ASP A 26 -8.54 4.03 -0.27
CA ASP A 26 -9.71 3.34 0.27
C ASP A 26 -9.31 2.09 1.07
N VAL A 27 -8.41 1.26 0.53
CA VAL A 27 -7.91 0.07 1.24
C VAL A 27 -7.16 0.47 2.51
N SER A 28 -6.31 1.50 2.44
CA SER A 28 -5.48 1.97 3.56
C SER A 28 -6.30 2.54 4.72
N LEU A 29 -7.39 3.25 4.42
CA LEU A 29 -8.15 4.03 5.42
C LEU A 29 -9.51 3.44 5.79
N ALA A 30 -10.15 2.71 4.87
CA ALA A 30 -11.49 2.15 5.07
C ALA A 30 -11.51 0.61 5.16
N GLY A 31 -10.45 -0.08 4.73
CA GLY A 31 -10.32 -1.53 4.92
C GLY A 31 -10.39 -1.90 6.41
N ASP A 32 -11.28 -2.84 6.74
CA ASP A 32 -11.55 -3.30 8.11
C ASP A 32 -10.93 -4.66 8.43
N ASP A 33 -10.57 -5.42 7.41
CA ASP A 33 -9.77 -6.63 7.48
C ASP A 33 -8.30 -6.28 7.24
N PRO A 34 -7.47 -6.17 8.29
CA PRO A 34 -6.09 -5.69 8.16
C PRO A 34 -5.20 -6.67 7.40
N VAL A 35 -5.51 -7.97 7.41
CA VAL A 35 -4.73 -8.97 6.67
C VAL A 35 -5.01 -8.83 5.18
N TRP A 36 -6.28 -8.82 4.80
CA TRP A 36 -6.67 -8.63 3.40
C TRP A 36 -6.19 -7.28 2.85
N ALA A 37 -6.32 -6.20 3.63
CA ALA A 37 -5.90 -4.87 3.20
C ALA A 37 -4.37 -4.81 3.01
N ALA A 38 -3.60 -5.42 3.91
CA ALA A 38 -2.15 -5.49 3.78
C ALA A 38 -1.73 -6.29 2.54
N ASP A 39 -2.37 -7.43 2.28
CA ASP A 39 -2.09 -8.24 1.09
C ASP A 39 -2.33 -7.44 -0.20
N ARG A 40 -3.46 -6.71 -0.31
CA ARG A 40 -3.74 -5.89 -1.49
C ARG A 40 -2.78 -4.73 -1.66
N LEU A 41 -2.38 -4.06 -0.58
CA LEU A 41 -1.39 -2.99 -0.65
C LEU A 41 0.01 -3.52 -0.98
N LEU A 42 0.37 -4.72 -0.52
CA LEU A 42 1.62 -5.38 -0.93
C LEU A 42 1.59 -5.72 -2.42
N ASP A 43 0.48 -6.26 -2.94
CA ASP A 43 0.32 -6.53 -4.38
C ASP A 43 0.44 -5.24 -5.21
N LEU A 44 -0.24 -4.16 -4.78
CA LEU A 44 -0.17 -2.85 -5.45
C LEU A 44 1.21 -2.18 -5.32
N ALA A 45 1.98 -2.49 -4.27
CA ALA A 45 3.36 -2.05 -4.15
C ALA A 45 4.27 -2.70 -5.21
N ASP A 46 3.86 -3.77 -5.89
CA ASP A 46 4.58 -4.37 -7.03
C ASP A 46 4.06 -3.91 -8.40
N HIS A 47 3.06 -3.02 -8.43
CA HIS A 47 2.42 -2.57 -9.67
C HIS A 47 3.39 -1.80 -10.59
N ASP A 48 3.22 -1.90 -11.92
CA ASP A 48 4.11 -1.27 -12.92
C ASP A 48 4.09 0.26 -12.85
N ASN A 49 2.90 0.84 -12.66
CA ASN A 49 2.76 2.28 -12.47
C ASN A 49 3.38 2.75 -11.15
N LYS A 50 4.38 3.62 -11.26
CA LYS A 50 5.13 4.20 -10.12
C LYS A 50 4.28 4.95 -9.10
N GLY A 51 3.19 5.58 -9.54
CA GLY A 51 2.27 6.27 -8.65
C GLY A 51 1.54 5.29 -7.76
N VAL A 52 0.94 4.25 -8.35
CA VAL A 52 0.26 3.18 -7.60
C VAL A 52 1.23 2.51 -6.62
N ARG A 53 2.39 2.09 -7.12
CA ARG A 53 3.44 1.45 -6.32
C ARG A 53 3.92 2.30 -5.16
N GLY A 54 4.25 3.57 -5.40
CA GLY A 54 4.73 4.48 -4.35
C GLY A 54 3.66 4.78 -3.30
N ASN A 55 2.41 5.04 -3.72
CA ASN A 55 1.31 5.31 -2.79
C ASN A 55 0.96 4.09 -1.95
N ALA A 56 1.08 2.87 -2.50
CA ALA A 56 0.82 1.65 -1.75
C ALA A 56 1.77 1.49 -0.56
N LEU A 57 3.03 1.94 -0.67
CA LEU A 57 4.00 1.93 0.45
C LEU A 57 3.53 2.81 1.62
N ILE A 58 3.06 4.02 1.33
CA ILE A 58 2.47 4.91 2.35
C ILE A 58 1.18 4.33 2.89
N GLY A 59 0.36 3.73 2.02
CA GLY A 59 -0.85 3.03 2.41
C GLY A 59 -0.61 1.95 3.46
N LEU A 60 0.47 1.16 3.30
CA LEU A 60 0.88 0.15 4.28
C LEU A 60 1.20 0.77 5.64
N VAL A 61 1.87 1.93 5.67
CA VAL A 61 2.18 2.65 6.92
C VAL A 61 0.90 3.10 7.63
N HIS A 62 -0.02 3.73 6.90
CA HIS A 62 -1.32 4.13 7.46
C HIS A 62 -2.11 2.92 7.99
N LEU A 63 -2.09 1.80 7.28
CA LEU A 63 -2.73 0.58 7.74
C LEU A 63 -2.09 0.06 9.03
N ALA A 64 -0.76 0.04 9.11
CA ALA A 64 -0.03 -0.40 10.30
C ALA A 64 -0.24 0.51 11.53
N GLN A 65 -0.50 1.81 11.32
CA GLN A 65 -0.90 2.74 12.38
C GLN A 65 -2.34 2.47 12.87
N ARG A 66 -3.26 2.11 11.96
CA ARG A 66 -4.64 1.75 12.31
C ARG A 66 -4.74 0.42 13.03
N PHE A 67 -3.86 -0.53 12.71
CA PHE A 67 -3.85 -1.90 13.23
C PHE A 67 -2.49 -2.25 13.83
N PRO A 68 -2.20 -1.86 15.09
CA PRO A 68 -0.90 -2.07 15.73
C PRO A 68 -0.45 -3.54 15.83
N GLU A 69 -1.39 -4.47 15.84
CA GLU A 69 -1.16 -5.93 15.88
C GLU A 69 -0.79 -6.54 14.52
N LEU A 70 -0.89 -5.78 13.43
CA LEU A 70 -0.54 -6.27 12.09
C LEU A 70 0.94 -6.67 12.04
N ASN A 71 1.22 -7.83 11.44
CA ASN A 71 2.61 -8.26 11.23
C ASN A 71 3.28 -7.35 10.19
N ARG A 72 4.24 -6.55 10.64
CA ARG A 72 4.93 -5.53 9.83
C ARG A 72 6.12 -6.06 9.05
N SER A 73 6.54 -7.32 9.22
CA SER A 73 7.79 -7.82 8.63
C SER A 73 7.79 -7.76 7.10
N GLN A 74 6.69 -8.14 6.45
CA GLN A 74 6.58 -8.09 4.98
C GLN A 74 6.52 -6.65 4.46
N MET A 75 5.78 -5.77 5.14
CA MET A 75 5.73 -4.34 4.82
C MET A 75 7.12 -3.70 4.90
N ILE A 76 7.85 -3.89 6.01
CA ILE A 76 9.18 -3.30 6.21
C ILE A 76 10.15 -3.79 5.13
N GLU A 77 10.13 -5.08 4.80
CA GLU A 77 10.97 -5.60 3.72
C GLU A 77 10.59 -5.00 2.37
N ARG A 78 9.29 -4.87 2.08
CA ARG A 78 8.83 -4.28 0.81
C ARG A 78 9.23 -2.81 0.67
N ILE A 79 9.13 -2.03 1.73
CA ILE A 79 9.56 -0.63 1.77
C ILE A 79 11.08 -0.54 1.61
N ARG A 80 11.84 -1.40 2.28
CA ARG A 80 13.31 -1.44 2.14
C ARG A 80 13.74 -1.72 0.70
N LEU A 81 13.10 -2.68 0.03
CA LEU A 81 13.37 -2.98 -1.38
C LEU A 81 13.03 -1.79 -2.30
N ALA A 82 11.97 -1.05 -1.99
CA ALA A 82 11.57 0.12 -2.77
C ALA A 82 12.57 1.30 -2.69
N ALA A 83 13.49 1.31 -1.72
CA ALA A 83 14.59 2.29 -1.68
C ALA A 83 15.54 2.16 -2.89
N GLU A 84 15.56 0.99 -3.55
CA GLU A 84 16.35 0.73 -4.75
C GLU A 84 15.51 0.80 -6.05
N ASP A 85 14.24 1.22 -5.97
CA ASP A 85 13.36 1.31 -7.13
C ASP A 85 13.95 2.20 -8.23
N PRO A 86 13.83 1.86 -9.53
CA PRO A 86 14.35 2.71 -10.61
C PRO A 86 13.72 4.12 -10.62
N GLU A 87 12.47 4.27 -10.20
CA GLU A 87 11.74 5.52 -10.21
C GLU A 87 12.01 6.35 -8.95
N LEU A 88 12.47 7.59 -9.13
CA LEU A 88 12.77 8.51 -8.01
C LEU A 88 11.58 8.67 -7.07
N HIS A 89 10.38 8.81 -7.63
CA HIS A 89 9.16 8.97 -6.84
C HIS A 89 8.93 7.82 -5.86
N VAL A 90 9.18 6.57 -6.27
CA VAL A 90 8.98 5.40 -5.41
C VAL A 90 10.02 5.37 -4.29
N ARG A 91 11.27 5.74 -4.59
CA ARG A 91 12.32 5.85 -3.57
C ARG A 91 12.00 6.91 -2.52
N GLU A 92 11.48 8.08 -2.94
CA GLU A 92 11.06 9.15 -2.02
C GLU A 92 9.88 8.72 -1.12
N GLN A 93 8.91 7.96 -1.68
CA GLN A 93 7.82 7.38 -0.89
C GLN A 93 8.33 6.32 0.09
N ALA A 94 9.30 5.49 -0.33
CA ALA A 94 9.91 4.50 0.55
C ALA A 94 10.67 5.14 1.72
N GLU A 95 11.43 6.22 1.47
CA GLU A 95 12.12 6.99 2.50
C GLU A 95 11.11 7.58 3.50
N SER A 96 10.06 8.23 2.99
CA SER A 96 9.00 8.81 3.83
C SER A 96 8.31 7.74 4.68
N ALA A 97 7.99 6.59 4.08
CA ALA A 97 7.38 5.45 4.78
C ALA A 97 8.27 4.92 5.93
N MET A 98 9.58 4.82 5.70
CA MET A 98 10.53 4.38 6.73
C MET A 98 10.64 5.40 7.88
N GLU A 99 10.65 6.69 7.56
CA GLU A 99 10.66 7.75 8.58
C GLU A 99 9.40 7.69 9.45
N GLU A 100 8.22 7.56 8.84
CA GLU A 100 6.96 7.45 9.58
C GLU A 100 6.91 6.21 10.49
N LEU A 101 7.40 5.06 10.01
CA LEU A 101 7.49 3.84 10.82
C LEU A 101 8.48 3.97 12.00
N ALA A 102 9.47 4.84 11.91
CA ALA A 102 10.42 5.08 12.99
C ALA A 102 9.87 6.00 14.10
N VAL A 103 8.82 6.76 13.82
CA VAL A 103 8.21 7.74 14.73
C VAL A 103 6.97 7.18 15.47
N GLY A 104 6.40 6.06 15.02
CA GLY A 104 5.21 5.40 15.60
C GLY A 104 5.50 4.17 16.45
#